data_AF-A0A9X8ZZ51-F1
#
_entry.id   AF-A0A9X8ZZ51-F1
#
_cell.length_a   1.000
_cell.length_b   1.000
_cell.length_c   1.000
_cell.angle_alpha   90.00
_cell.angle_beta   90.00
_cell.angle_gamma   90.00
#
_symmetry.space_group_name_H-M   'P 1'
#
loop_
_entity.id
_entity.type
_entity.pdbx_description
1 polymer ?
#
loop_
_entity_poly.entity_id
_entity_poly.type
_entity_poly.pdbx_seq_one_letter_code
_entity_poly.pdbx_strand_id
1 'polypeptide(L)' 'PVQVTILTRRSNVPITTTLQPVQTKIFQVEDFQSLTLTKQEGSTSVVSLFVQKTFCICCNDNNDSCDEYYHECN' A
#
# COMPACT_ATOMS: atom_id res chain seq x y z
N PRO A 1 1.60 16.90 -11.35
CA PRO A 1 1.38 15.44 -11.15
C PRO A 1 2.30 14.92 -10.06
N VAL A 2 1.88 13.91 -9.31
CA VAL A 2 2.70 13.29 -8.25
C VAL A 2 2.79 11.80 -8.51
N GLN A 3 4.00 11.28 -8.60
CA GLN A 3 4.21 9.84 -8.63
C GLN A 3 4.11 9.29 -7.20
N VAL A 4 3.33 8.23 -7.05
CA VAL A 4 3.15 7.50 -5.80
C VAL A 4 3.82 6.15 -5.97
N THR A 5 4.69 5.80 -5.03
CA THR A 5 5.33 4.49 -4.96
C THR A 5 5.05 3.90 -3.59
N ILE A 6 4.46 2.71 -3.53
CA ILE A 6 4.18 1.98 -2.30
C ILE A 6 5.01 0.70 -2.29
N LEU A 7 5.77 0.51 -1.21
CA LEU A 7 6.51 -0.72 -0.94
C LEU A 7 5.77 -1.56 0.10
N THR A 8 5.83 -2.87 -0.07
CA THR A 8 5.29 -3.87 0.86
C THR A 8 6.41 -4.81 1.27
N ARG A 9 6.35 -5.36 2.48
CA ARG A 9 7.45 -6.19 3.03
C ARG A 9 7.59 -7.55 2.33
N ARG A 10 6.50 -8.07 1.77
CA ARG A 10 6.46 -9.42 1.15
C ARG A 10 6.61 -9.42 -0.37
N SER A 11 6.65 -8.26 -1.01
CA SER A 11 6.82 -8.14 -2.47
C SER A 11 8.01 -7.26 -2.82
N ASN A 12 8.84 -7.76 -3.73
CA ASN A 12 9.93 -6.98 -4.34
C ASN A 12 9.44 -6.03 -5.44
N VAL A 13 8.15 -6.10 -5.81
CA VAL A 13 7.56 -5.26 -6.85
C VAL A 13 6.75 -4.13 -6.20
N PRO A 14 7.17 -2.85 -6.36
CA PRO A 14 6.41 -1.71 -5.85
C PRO A 14 5.09 -1.52 -6.59
N ILE A 15 4.07 -1.04 -5.89
CA ILE A 15 2.88 -0.46 -6.53
C ILE A 15 3.25 0.97 -6.93
N THR A 16 3.22 1.27 -8.22
CA THR A 16 3.52 2.61 -8.74
C THR A 16 2.34 3.20 -9.48
N THR A 17 2.07 4.49 -9.27
CA THR A 17 1.06 5.20 -10.04
C THR A 17 1.35 6.69 -10.11
N THR A 18 0.65 7.39 -11.01
CA THR A 18 0.65 8.86 -11.05
C THR A 18 -0.70 9.38 -10.61
N LEU A 19 -0.68 10.35 -9.69
CA LEU A 19 -1.81 11.18 -9.31
C LEU A 19 -1.83 12.44 -10.18
N GLN A 20 -2.94 12.60 -10.90
CA GLN A 20 -3.24 13.83 -11.63
C GLN A 20 -3.91 14.87 -10.71
N PRO A 21 -3.94 16.16 -11.09
CA PRO A 21 -4.63 17.17 -10.30
C PRO A 21 -6.09 16.80 -10.04
N VAL A 22 -6.58 17.06 -8.82
CA VAL A 22 -7.97 16.80 -8.38
C VAL A 22 -8.34 15.30 -8.37
N GLN A 23 -7.36 14.40 -8.49
CA GLN A 23 -7.59 12.96 -8.43
C GLN A 23 -7.44 12.40 -7.02
N THR A 24 -8.39 11.58 -6.60
CA THR A 24 -8.27 10.73 -5.42
C THR A 24 -8.02 9.28 -5.84
N LYS A 25 -7.05 8.62 -5.20
CA LYS A 25 -6.87 7.17 -5.33
C LYS A 25 -6.84 6.54 -3.95
N ILE A 26 -7.44 5.38 -3.84
CA ILE A 26 -7.52 4.59 -2.61
C ILE A 26 -6.78 3.28 -2.85
N PHE A 27 -5.92 2.91 -1.92
CA PHE A 27 -5.17 1.66 -1.96
C PHE A 27 -5.49 0.85 -0.72
N GLN A 28 -5.82 -0.42 -0.91
CA GLN A 28 -5.76 -1.42 0.16
C GLN A 28 -4.46 -2.17 -0.03
N VAL A 29 -3.61 -2.17 1.00
CA VAL A 29 -2.23 -2.67 0.91
C VAL A 29 -1.96 -3.52 2.14
N GLU A 30 -1.55 -4.77 1.92
CA GLU A 30 -1.06 -5.67 2.95
C GLU A 30 0.45 -5.48 3.15
N ASP A 31 0.93 -5.78 4.36
CA ASP A 31 2.35 -5.67 4.73
C ASP A 31 3.02 -4.35 4.34
N PHE A 32 2.30 -3.23 4.53
CA PHE A 32 2.79 -1.90 4.19
C PHE A 32 4.17 -1.62 4.79
N GLN A 33 5.12 -1.21 3.94
CA GLN A 33 6.48 -0.85 4.35
C GLN A 33 6.68 0.65 4.27
N SER A 34 6.42 1.26 3.12
CA SER A 34 6.59 2.70 2.94
C SER A 34 5.77 3.25 1.76
N LEU A 35 5.53 4.56 1.79
CA LEU A 35 4.90 5.33 0.72
C LEU A 35 5.79 6.53 0.40
N THR A 36 6.16 6.68 -0.87
CA THR A 36 6.94 7.81 -1.37
C THR A 36 6.10 8.62 -2.36
N LEU A 37 6.04 9.94 -2.15
CA LEU A 37 5.42 10.90 -3.06
C LEU A 37 6.51 11.70 -3.76
N THR A 38 6.65 11.53 -5.07
CA THR A 38 7.62 12.25 -5.88
C THR A 38 6.90 13.26 -6.75
N LYS A 39 7.11 14.55 -6.47
CA LYS A 39 6.65 15.63 -7.36
C LYS A 39 7.32 15.46 -8.72
N GLN A 40 6.53 15.43 -9.79
CA GLN A 40 7.01 15.48 -11.16
C GLN A 40 7.12 16.95 -11.63
N GLU A 41 7.84 17.19 -12.74
CA GLU A 41 8.00 18.54 -13.28
C GLU A 41 6.66 19.28 -13.49
N GLY A 42 6.71 20.61 -13.39
CA GLY A 42 5.56 21.49 -13.56
C GLY A 42 5.16 22.26 -12.30
N SER A 43 3.89 22.67 -12.27
CA SER A 43 3.32 23.55 -11.25
C SER A 43 3.38 22.96 -9.84
N THR A 44 3.15 23.81 -8.83
CA THR A 44 2.97 23.38 -7.45
C THR A 44 1.94 22.26 -7.36
N SER A 45 2.28 21.20 -6.62
CA SER A 45 1.40 20.06 -6.37
C SER A 45 1.10 20.00 -4.88
N VAL A 46 -0.18 19.93 -4.51
CA VAL A 46 -0.64 19.74 -3.14
C VAL A 46 -1.24 18.34 -3.05
N VAL A 47 -0.89 17.60 -2.01
CA VAL A 47 -1.39 16.25 -1.76
C VAL A 47 -1.92 16.17 -0.34
N SER A 48 -3.14 15.65 -0.20
CA SER A 48 -3.69 15.23 1.07
C SER A 48 -3.53 13.72 1.19
N LEU A 49 -2.87 13.26 2.25
CA LEU A 49 -2.66 11.84 2.52
C LEU A 49 -3.44 11.45 3.77
N PHE A 50 -4.24 10.40 3.66
CA PHE A 50 -4.90 9.76 4.79
C PHE A 50 -4.48 8.29 4.84
N VAL A 51 -4.00 7.85 6.01
CA VAL A 51 -3.57 6.46 6.24
C VAL A 51 -4.32 5.93 7.45
N GLN A 52 -5.02 4.82 7.26
CA GLN A 52 -5.74 4.14 8.32
C GLN A 52 -5.39 2.66 8.30
N LYS A 53 -4.98 2.12 9.46
CA LYS A 53 -4.87 0.68 9.66
C LYS A 53 -6.28 0.11 9.79
N THR A 54 -6.71 -0.69 8.81
CA THR A 54 -8.09 -1.20 8.73
C THR A 54 -8.25 -2.53 9.48
N PHE A 55 -7.39 -3.50 9.20
CA PHE A 55 -7.38 -4.80 9.87
C PHE A 55 -5.95 -5.34 9.90
N CYS A 56 -5.69 -6.30 10.78
CA CYS A 56 -4.55 -7.18 10.60
C CYS A 56 -5.02 -8.62 10.59
N ILE A 57 -4.74 -9.31 9.49
CA ILE A 57 -4.89 -10.75 9.39
C ILE A 57 -3.63 -11.33 10.02
N CYS A 58 -3.76 -12.18 11.04
CA CYS A 58 -2.63 -12.89 11.68
C CYS A 58 -1.67 -12.05 12.56
N CYS A 59 -2.03 -10.86 13.05
CA CYS A 59 -1.15 -10.09 13.96
C CYS A 59 -1.16 -10.57 15.43
N ASN A 60 -1.62 -11.78 15.73
CA ASN A 60 -1.51 -12.28 17.09
C ASN A 60 -0.04 -12.63 17.36
N ASP A 61 0.56 -11.99 18.36
CA ASP A 61 1.89 -12.36 18.90
C ASP A 61 1.85 -13.74 19.60
N ASN A 62 0.66 -14.31 19.76
CA ASN A 62 0.46 -15.69 20.15
C ASN A 62 0.60 -16.57 18.92
N ASN A 63 1.50 -17.55 19.01
CA ASN A 63 1.88 -18.58 18.06
C ASN A 63 0.72 -19.52 17.62
N ASP A 64 -0.46 -18.97 17.35
CA ASP A 64 -1.64 -19.71 16.90
C ASP A 64 -1.82 -19.46 15.41
N SER A 65 -1.18 -20.36 14.66
CA SER A 65 -1.58 -20.87 13.35
C SER A 65 -2.46 -19.95 12.50
N CYS A 66 -1.82 -19.17 11.64
CA CYS A 66 -2.43 -18.86 10.34
C CYS A 66 -2.23 -19.99 9.31
N ASP A 67 -2.04 -21.21 9.82
CA ASP A 67 -1.71 -22.42 9.08
C ASP A 67 -2.93 -23.34 8.89
N GLU A 68 -4.12 -22.81 8.60
CA GLU A 68 -5.27 -23.72 8.39
C GLU A 68 -6.03 -23.60 7.07
N TYR A 69 -5.64 -22.76 6.11
CA TYR A 69 -6.37 -22.71 4.84
C TYR A 69 -5.47 -22.61 3.59
N TYR A 70 -4.49 -23.51 3.47
CA TYR A 70 -4.14 -24.04 2.15
C TYR A 70 -5.09 -25.21 1.85
N HIS A 71 -6.32 -24.89 1.44
CA HIS A 71 -7.02 -25.87 0.59
C HIS A 71 -6.30 -25.85 -0.76
N GLU A 72 -5.75 -27.02 -1.08
CA GLU A 72 -5.18 -27.38 -2.37
C GLU A 72 -6.01 -26.77 -3.52
N CYS A 73 -5.40 -25.88 -4.29
CA CYS A 73 -5.91 -25.57 -5.62
C CYS A 73 -5.63 -26.81 -6.49
N ASN A 74 -6.65 -27.65 -6.68
CA ASN A 74 -6.69 -28.64 -7.76
C ASN A 74 -6.77 -27.95 -9.12
#